data_AF-A0A6A8M4H7-F1
#
_entry.id   AF-A0A6A8M4H7-F1
#
_cell.length_a   1.000
_cell.length_b   1.000
_cell.length_c   1.000
_cell.angle_alpha   90.00
_cell.angle_beta   90.00
_cell.angle_gamma   90.00
#
_symmetry.space_group_name_H-M   'P 1'
#
loop_
_entity.id
_entity.type
_entity.pdbx_description
1 polymer ?
#
loop_
_entity_poly.entity_id
_entity_poly.type
_entity_poly.pdbx_seq_one_letter_code
_entity_poly.pdbx_strand_id
1 'polypeptide(L)'
;MREGLKSLAKVRTYCYIVFFLYVAFLFHDSISGAIGFSDKRLSLGIVAIVVIQLLMCILYDVKFATTVPKGKTHKIIMMYCAQLRLWLLIQIVVMIAAVVNIGYLGNYYLDKILAAVLIILLLMTLKSLTVIQRGNFVLPEQSQGGRSQGNRKNGSGKKKKKK
;
A
#
# COMPACT_ATOMS: atom_id res chain seq x y z
N MET A 1 -7.39 -15.15 11.00
CA MET A 1 -7.86 -14.31 9.86
C MET A 1 -8.42 -12.94 10.27
N ARG A 2 -9.31 -12.83 11.29
CA ARG A 2 -9.91 -11.53 11.69
C ARG A 2 -8.88 -10.48 12.13
N GLU A 3 -7.78 -10.90 12.76
CA GLU A 3 -6.68 -10.01 13.14
C GLU A 3 -5.81 -9.55 11.97
N GLY A 4 -5.54 -10.43 11.00
CA GLY A 4 -4.83 -10.07 9.76
C GLY A 4 -5.64 -9.11 8.88
N LEU A 5 -6.95 -9.29 8.78
CA LEU A 5 -7.82 -8.33 8.07
C LEU A 5 -7.82 -6.95 8.75
N LYS A 6 -7.77 -6.90 10.09
CA LYS A 6 -7.62 -5.66 10.85
C LYS A 6 -6.27 -5.00 10.63
N SER A 7 -5.16 -5.75 10.57
CA SER A 7 -3.84 -5.17 10.28
C SER A 7 -3.78 -4.62 8.86
N LEU A 8 -4.35 -5.32 7.89
CA LEU A 8 -4.38 -4.87 6.50
C LEU A 8 -5.25 -3.61 6.31
N ALA A 9 -6.34 -3.47 7.07
CA ALA A 9 -7.13 -2.24 7.11
C ALA A 9 -6.32 -1.04 7.62
N LYS A 10 -5.45 -1.24 8.64
CA LYS A 10 -4.54 -0.19 9.13
C LYS A 10 -3.52 0.22 8.07
N VAL A 11 -2.93 -0.75 7.36
CA VAL A 11 -2.03 -0.47 6.22
C VAL A 11 -2.72 0.40 5.17
N ARG A 12 -3.98 0.10 4.85
CA ARG A 12 -4.76 0.94 3.91
C ARG A 12 -4.89 2.38 4.41
N THR A 13 -5.26 2.58 5.67
CA THR A 13 -5.38 3.91 6.26
C THR A 13 -4.06 4.67 6.19
N TYR A 14 -2.95 3.98 6.49
CA TYR A 14 -1.62 4.57 6.40
C TYR A 14 -1.25 4.94 4.95
N CYS A 15 -1.56 4.09 3.97
CA CYS A 15 -1.38 4.44 2.57
C CYS A 15 -2.20 5.68 2.16
N TYR A 16 -3.42 5.87 2.68
CA TYR A 16 -4.17 7.10 2.41
C TYR A 16 -3.51 8.34 3.02
N ILE A 17 -2.99 8.23 4.25
CA ILE A 17 -2.23 9.32 4.87
C ILE A 17 -0.99 9.65 4.04
N VAL A 18 -0.24 8.64 3.58
CA VAL A 18 0.92 8.84 2.68
C VAL A 18 0.50 9.49 1.37
N PHE A 19 -0.68 9.16 0.83
CA PHE A 19 -1.18 9.79 -0.40
C PHE A 19 -1.38 11.29 -0.22
N PHE A 20 -2.04 11.70 0.86
CA PHE A 20 -2.20 13.12 1.18
C PHE A 20 -0.86 13.82 1.39
N LEU A 21 0.11 13.15 2.03
CA LEU A 21 1.45 13.69 2.21
C LEU A 21 2.24 13.83 0.91
N TYR A 22 2.10 12.90 -0.04
CA TYR A 22 2.70 13.03 -1.37
C TYR A 22 2.08 14.16 -2.19
N VAL A 23 0.77 14.34 -2.09
CA VAL A 23 0.11 15.51 -2.70
C VAL A 23 0.59 16.80 -2.05
N ALA A 24 0.70 16.83 -0.71
CA ALA A 24 1.27 17.98 0.00
C ALA A 24 2.73 18.24 -0.41
N PHE A 25 3.53 17.19 -0.60
CA PHE A 25 4.91 17.29 -1.11
C PHE A 25 4.94 17.86 -2.53
N LEU A 26 3.97 17.52 -3.39
CA LEU A 26 3.86 18.08 -4.74
C LEU A 26 3.55 19.59 -4.72
N PHE A 27 2.87 20.09 -3.69
CA PHE A 27 2.55 21.52 -3.51
C PHE A 27 3.36 22.18 -2.38
N HIS A 28 4.51 21.62 -2.01
CA HIS A 28 5.27 22.07 -0.85
C HIS A 28 5.67 23.56 -0.93
N ASP A 29 6.04 24.07 -2.11
CA ASP A 29 6.39 25.49 -2.29
C ASP A 29 5.21 26.42 -1.98
N SER A 30 4.01 26.08 -2.46
CA SER A 30 2.80 26.87 -2.22
C SER A 30 2.40 26.85 -0.75
N ILE A 31 2.57 25.70 -0.09
CA ILE A 31 2.31 25.53 1.35
C ILE A 31 3.33 26.30 2.18
N SER A 32 4.61 26.23 1.79
CA SER A 32 5.73 26.93 2.40
C SER A 32 5.51 28.46 2.34
N GLY A 33 5.12 28.98 1.18
CA GLY A 33 4.79 30.38 0.98
C GLY A 33 3.57 30.86 1.77
N ALA A 34 2.57 30.00 1.98
CA ALA A 34 1.38 30.33 2.77
C ALA A 34 1.63 30.32 4.29
N ILE A 35 2.51 29.46 4.78
CA ILE A 35 2.80 29.27 6.22
C ILE A 35 3.98 30.14 6.68
N GLY A 36 4.78 30.66 5.75
CA GLY A 36 6.01 31.42 6.06
C GLY A 36 7.13 30.52 6.60
N PHE A 37 7.08 29.22 6.30
CA PHE A 37 8.10 28.27 6.72
C PHE A 37 9.23 28.17 5.69
N SER A 38 10.41 27.67 6.10
CA SER A 38 11.47 27.39 5.14
C SER A 38 11.10 26.13 4.33
N ASP A 39 11.09 26.26 3.01
CA ASP A 39 10.67 25.22 2.07
C ASP A 39 11.40 23.89 2.25
N LYS A 40 12.72 23.96 2.48
CA LYS A 40 13.57 22.80 2.80
C LYS A 40 13.18 22.12 4.11
N ARG A 41 12.75 22.88 5.13
CA ARG A 41 12.34 22.31 6.42
C ARG A 41 10.98 21.64 6.32
N LEU A 42 10.07 22.24 5.55
CA LEU A 42 8.74 21.67 5.28
C LEU A 42 8.86 20.35 4.51
N SER A 43 9.63 20.35 3.41
CA SER A 43 9.81 19.16 2.57
C SER A 43 10.49 18.02 3.32
N LEU A 44 11.55 18.28 4.11
CA LEU A 44 12.17 17.28 4.98
C LEU A 44 11.23 16.76 6.07
N GLY A 45 10.38 17.63 6.65
CA GLY A 45 9.37 17.22 7.63
C GLY A 45 8.33 16.27 7.04
N ILE A 46 7.83 16.57 5.84
CA ILE A 46 6.90 15.69 5.12
C ILE A 46 7.57 14.34 4.82
N VAL A 47 8.82 14.36 4.35
CA VAL A 47 9.60 13.15 4.08
C VAL A 47 9.75 12.28 5.34
N ALA A 48 10.09 12.88 6.48
CA ALA A 48 10.25 12.15 7.74
C ALA A 48 8.95 11.44 8.17
N ILE A 49 7.82 12.14 8.10
CA ILE A 49 6.51 11.56 8.45
C ILE A 49 6.16 10.40 7.50
N VAL A 50 6.39 10.58 6.19
CA VAL A 50 6.15 9.52 5.20
C VAL A 50 7.02 8.29 5.48
N VAL A 51 8.31 8.46 5.78
CA VAL A 51 9.21 7.33 6.05
C VAL A 51 8.74 6.52 7.25
N ILE A 52 8.36 7.17 8.35
CA ILE A 52 7.79 6.49 9.54
C ILE A 52 6.54 5.70 9.15
N GLN A 53 5.69 6.28 8.31
CA GLN A 53 4.46 5.66 7.87
C GLN A 53 4.69 4.45 6.95
N LEU A 54 5.70 4.52 6.07
CA LEU A 54 6.13 3.39 5.23
C LEU A 54 6.70 2.25 6.08
N LEU A 55 7.50 2.57 7.10
CA LEU A 55 8.02 1.56 8.05
C LEU A 55 6.87 0.85 8.79
N MET A 56 5.88 1.61 9.25
CA MET A 56 4.66 1.04 9.85
C MET A 56 3.94 0.11 8.86
N CYS A 57 3.75 0.52 7.61
CA CYS A 57 3.13 -0.32 6.58
C CYS A 57 3.87 -1.66 6.40
N ILE A 58 5.21 -1.65 6.37
CA ILE A 58 6.02 -2.88 6.25
C ILE A 58 5.81 -3.78 7.47
N LEU A 59 5.86 -3.23 8.69
CA LEU A 59 5.66 -4.01 9.92
C LEU A 59 4.27 -4.68 9.96
N TYR A 60 3.22 -3.96 9.57
CA TYR A 60 1.86 -4.50 9.53
C TYR A 60 1.65 -5.50 8.40
N ASP A 61 2.37 -5.38 7.27
CA ASP A 61 2.38 -6.38 6.20
C ASP A 61 3.11 -7.67 6.63
N VAL A 62 4.23 -7.55 7.35
CA VAL A 62 4.90 -8.71 7.97
C VAL A 62 3.98 -9.40 8.96
N LYS A 63 3.30 -8.63 9.82
CA LYS A 63 2.29 -9.17 10.75
C LYS A 63 1.12 -9.83 10.03
N PHE A 64 0.69 -9.29 8.88
CA PHE A 64 -0.33 -9.94 8.08
C PHE A 64 0.17 -11.29 7.54
N ALA A 65 1.34 -11.31 6.89
CA ALA A 65 1.93 -12.51 6.31
C ALA A 65 2.12 -13.66 7.32
N THR A 66 2.52 -13.36 8.57
CA THR A 66 2.67 -14.38 9.62
C THR A 66 1.34 -14.92 10.15
N THR A 67 0.23 -14.19 9.98
CA THR A 67 -1.12 -14.61 10.40
C THR A 67 -1.92 -15.34 9.30
N VAL A 68 -1.37 -15.46 8.08
CA VAL A 68 -2.03 -16.18 6.97
C VAL A 68 -1.87 -17.69 7.19
N PRO A 69 -2.97 -18.46 7.31
CA PRO A 69 -2.88 -19.90 7.48
C PRO A 69 -2.25 -20.56 6.23
N LYS A 70 -1.39 -21.55 6.46
CA LYS A 70 -0.77 -22.36 5.41
C LYS A 70 -1.86 -23.21 4.73
N GLY A 71 -2.22 -22.87 3.50
CA GLY A 71 -3.27 -23.52 2.72
C GLY A 71 -3.08 -23.29 1.22
N LYS A 72 -4.01 -23.77 0.37
CA LYS A 72 -3.88 -23.73 -1.10
C LYS A 72 -3.69 -22.32 -1.68
N THR A 73 -4.20 -21.28 -1.03
CA THR A 73 -4.07 -19.87 -1.44
C THR A 73 -2.90 -19.13 -0.79
N HIS A 74 -2.17 -19.77 0.13
CA HIS A 74 -1.09 -19.14 0.89
C HIS A 74 0.05 -18.65 0.00
N LYS A 75 0.45 -19.44 -1.01
CA LYS A 75 1.53 -19.05 -1.94
C LYS A 75 1.19 -17.80 -2.73
N ILE A 76 -0.07 -17.67 -3.17
CA ILE A 76 -0.56 -16.51 -3.93
C ILE A 76 -0.60 -15.28 -3.04
N ILE A 77 -1.15 -15.40 -1.83
CA ILE A 77 -1.21 -14.29 -0.86
C ILE A 77 0.21 -13.82 -0.51
N MET A 78 1.15 -14.75 -0.28
CA MET A 78 2.54 -14.44 0.02
C MET A 78 3.25 -13.75 -1.17
N MET A 79 2.95 -14.14 -2.41
CA MET A 79 3.48 -13.47 -3.60
C MET A 79 2.99 -12.02 -3.72
N TYR A 80 1.70 -11.78 -3.48
CA TYR A 80 1.14 -10.42 -3.46
C TYR A 80 1.68 -9.57 -2.30
N CYS A 81 1.89 -10.14 -1.11
CA CYS A 81 2.58 -9.47 0.00
C CYS A 81 4.04 -9.15 -0.35
N ALA A 82 4.77 -10.08 -0.98
CA ALA A 82 6.14 -9.82 -1.43
C ALA A 82 6.19 -8.69 -2.46
N GLN A 83 5.25 -8.67 -3.41
CA GLN A 83 5.13 -7.58 -4.37
C GLN A 83 4.78 -6.25 -3.69
N LEU A 84 3.91 -6.26 -2.68
CA LEU A 84 3.59 -5.07 -1.89
C LEU A 84 4.82 -4.52 -1.15
N ARG A 85 5.64 -5.41 -0.57
CA ARG A 85 6.92 -5.01 0.05
C ARG A 85 7.90 -4.43 -0.96
N LEU A 86 7.98 -5.01 -2.16
CA LEU A 86 8.83 -4.47 -3.22
C LEU A 86 8.41 -3.04 -3.58
N TRP A 87 7.10 -2.78 -3.75
CA TRP A 87 6.60 -1.44 -4.01
C TRP A 87 6.89 -0.45 -2.89
N LEU A 88 6.74 -0.87 -1.63
CA LEU A 88 7.10 -0.04 -0.47
C LEU A 88 8.61 0.25 -0.43
N LEU A 89 9.45 -0.72 -0.77
CA LEU A 89 10.91 -0.56 -0.79
C LEU A 89 11.34 0.39 -1.91
N ILE A 90 10.73 0.28 -3.10
CA ILE A 90 10.95 1.24 -4.21
C ILE A 90 10.56 2.66 -3.77
N GLN A 91 9.44 2.82 -3.07
CA GLN A 91 9.05 4.14 -2.54
C GLN A 91 10.12 4.70 -1.59
N ILE A 92 10.69 3.88 -0.69
CA ILE A 92 11.78 4.32 0.20
C ILE A 92 13.00 4.79 -0.60
N VAL A 93 13.39 4.05 -1.65
CA VAL A 93 14.53 4.45 -2.51
C VAL A 93 14.26 5.78 -3.20
N VAL A 94 13.06 5.98 -3.74
CA VAL A 94 12.65 7.24 -4.37
C VAL A 94 12.61 8.39 -3.35
N MET A 95 12.22 8.12 -2.11
CA MET A 95 12.28 9.11 -1.02
C MET A 95 13.71 9.50 -0.66
N ILE A 96 14.66 8.55 -0.66
CA ILE A 96 16.09 8.87 -0.46
C ILE A 96 16.59 9.79 -1.58
N ALA A 97 16.22 9.51 -2.83
CA ALA A 97 16.55 10.38 -3.96
C ALA A 97 15.96 11.79 -3.79
N ALA A 98 14.74 11.91 -3.25
CA ALA A 98 14.13 13.21 -2.93
C ALA A 98 14.93 13.96 -1.86
N VAL A 99 15.38 13.29 -0.79
CA VAL A 99 16.23 13.92 0.24
C VAL A 99 17.56 14.41 -0.35
N VAL A 100 18.19 13.60 -1.21
CA VAL A 100 19.44 13.99 -1.88
C VAL A 100 19.20 15.21 -2.78
N ASN A 101 18.08 15.25 -3.51
CA ASN A 101 17.75 16.39 -4.35
C ASN A 101 17.54 17.66 -3.53
N ILE A 102 16.73 17.61 -2.46
CA ILE A 102 16.48 18.74 -1.56
C ILE A 102 17.78 19.24 -0.88
N GLY A 103 18.64 18.30 -0.48
CA GLY A 103 19.87 18.59 0.26
C GLY A 103 20.99 19.17 -0.60
N TYR A 104 21.20 18.62 -1.79
CA TYR A 104 22.42 18.87 -2.58
C TYR A 104 22.18 19.49 -3.96
N LEU A 105 21.11 19.11 -4.67
CA LEU A 105 20.90 19.52 -6.07
C LEU A 105 19.96 20.73 -6.19
N GLY A 106 18.95 20.85 -5.32
CA GLY A 106 17.96 21.92 -5.32
C GLY A 106 17.14 22.01 -6.61
N ASN A 107 16.99 20.91 -7.36
CA ASN A 107 16.30 20.94 -8.64
C ASN A 107 14.79 20.79 -8.46
N TYR A 108 14.08 21.91 -8.66
CA TYR A 108 12.63 22.02 -8.55
C TYR A 108 11.85 21.01 -9.42
N TYR A 109 12.25 20.84 -10.69
CA TYR A 109 11.54 19.93 -11.60
C TYR A 109 11.68 18.47 -11.16
N LEU A 110 12.85 18.13 -10.61
CA LEU A 110 13.14 16.80 -10.12
C LEU A 110 12.27 16.47 -8.89
N ASP A 111 12.03 17.43 -8.00
CA ASP A 111 11.13 17.25 -6.86
C ASP A 111 9.68 16.97 -7.31
N LYS A 112 9.18 17.68 -8.32
CA LYS A 112 7.83 17.42 -8.87
C LYS A 112 7.72 16.06 -9.54
N ILE A 113 8.75 15.64 -10.29
CA ILE A 113 8.79 14.33 -10.94
C ILE A 113 8.83 13.23 -9.88
N LEU A 114 9.69 13.34 -8.86
CA LEU A 114 9.77 12.38 -7.77
C LEU A 114 8.43 12.28 -7.01
N ALA A 115 7.80 13.43 -6.73
CA ALA A 115 6.46 13.47 -6.11
C ALA A 115 5.42 12.72 -6.96
N ALA A 116 5.37 12.97 -8.27
CA ALA A 116 4.45 12.29 -9.17
C ALA A 116 4.71 10.77 -9.25
N VAL A 117 5.98 10.35 -9.31
CA VAL A 117 6.36 8.94 -9.29
C VAL A 117 5.94 8.28 -7.98
N LEU A 118 6.13 8.93 -6.84
CA LEU A 118 5.71 8.44 -5.53
C LEU A 118 4.18 8.25 -5.46
N ILE A 119 3.39 9.17 -6.03
CA ILE A 119 1.94 9.05 -6.13
C ILE A 119 1.56 7.82 -6.97
N ILE A 120 2.18 7.61 -8.13
CA ILE A 120 1.89 6.45 -9.00
C ILE A 120 2.24 5.14 -8.29
N LEU A 121 3.42 5.06 -7.66
CA LEU A 121 3.85 3.89 -6.88
C LEU A 121 2.89 3.57 -5.74
N LEU A 122 2.35 4.59 -5.09
CA LEU A 122 1.37 4.42 -4.04
C LEU A 122 0.02 3.91 -4.54
N LEU A 123 -0.44 4.39 -5.71
CA LEU A 123 -1.64 3.86 -6.36
C LEU A 123 -1.48 2.38 -6.73
N MET A 124 -0.29 1.99 -7.22
CA MET A 124 0.02 0.56 -7.46
C MET A 124 0.00 -0.25 -6.15
N THR A 125 0.55 0.33 -5.07
CA THR A 125 0.54 -0.29 -3.73
C THR A 125 -0.89 -0.49 -3.22
N LEU A 126 -1.75 0.52 -3.33
CA LEU A 126 -3.17 0.47 -2.96
C LEU A 126 -3.97 -0.54 -3.80
N LYS A 127 -3.64 -0.65 -5.10
CA LYS A 127 -4.23 -1.66 -5.99
C LYS A 127 -3.87 -3.07 -5.51
N SER A 128 -2.60 -3.34 -5.24
CA SER A 128 -2.15 -4.65 -4.70
C SER A 128 -2.80 -4.95 -3.35
N LEU A 129 -2.86 -3.98 -2.45
CA LEU A 129 -3.51 -4.14 -1.14
C LEU A 129 -5.01 -4.47 -1.28
N THR A 130 -5.69 -3.85 -2.24
CA THR A 130 -7.11 -4.08 -2.51
C THR A 130 -7.37 -5.48 -3.06
N VAL A 131 -6.47 -6.01 -3.90
CA VAL A 131 -6.53 -7.40 -4.38
C VAL A 131 -6.42 -8.38 -3.20
N ILE A 132 -5.47 -8.15 -2.30
CA ILE A 132 -5.27 -8.98 -1.09
C ILE A 132 -6.49 -8.91 -0.17
N GLN A 133 -7.08 -7.72 0.04
CA GLN A 133 -8.24 -7.55 0.93
C GLN A 133 -9.55 -8.10 0.38
N ARG A 134 -9.76 -8.00 -0.95
CA ARG A 134 -10.97 -8.54 -1.59
C ARG A 134 -10.87 -10.04 -1.88
N GLY A 135 -9.68 -10.63 -1.77
CA GLY A 135 -9.43 -12.03 -2.11
C GLY A 135 -9.63 -12.34 -3.60
N ASN A 136 -9.65 -11.31 -4.45
CA ASN A 136 -9.88 -11.44 -5.89
C ASN A 136 -8.52 -11.55 -6.60
N PHE A 137 -7.83 -12.66 -6.35
CA PHE A 137 -6.50 -12.92 -6.91
C PHE A 137 -6.62 -13.13 -8.42
N VAL A 138 -6.29 -12.11 -9.20
CA VAL A 138 -6.13 -12.29 -10.65
C VAL A 138 -4.75 -12.91 -10.84
N LEU A 139 -4.68 -14.20 -11.16
CA LEU A 139 -3.42 -14.80 -11.58
C LEU A 139 -3.03 -14.19 -12.95
N PRO A 140 -1.75 -13.90 -13.21
CA PRO A 140 -1.29 -13.52 -14.56
C PRO A 140 -1.37 -14.67 -15.60
N GLU A 141 -2.19 -15.69 -15.36
CA GLU A 141 -2.38 -16.86 -16.24
C GLU A 141 -3.86 -17.19 -16.50
N GLN A 142 -4.80 -16.24 -16.33
CA GLN A 142 -6.22 -16.48 -16.66
C GLN A 142 -6.85 -15.36 -17.50
N SER A 143 -6.17 -14.93 -18.56
CA SER A 143 -6.84 -14.39 -19.76
C SER A 143 -7.39 -15.48 -20.68
N GLN A 144 -7.39 -16.75 -20.25
CA GLN A 144 -8.14 -17.81 -20.92
C GLN A 144 -9.01 -18.56 -19.90
N GLY A 145 -10.32 -18.43 -20.06
CA GLY A 145 -11.30 -19.43 -19.64
C GLY A 145 -11.95 -19.25 -18.27
N GLY A 146 -13.21 -18.76 -18.29
CA GLY A 146 -14.26 -19.36 -17.46
C GLY A 146 -14.61 -18.68 -16.13
N ARG A 147 -15.69 -17.88 -16.17
CA ARG A 147 -16.68 -17.61 -15.10
C ARG A 147 -16.39 -18.23 -13.72
N SER A 148 -16.04 -17.40 -12.74
CA SER A 148 -16.32 -17.71 -11.32
C SER A 148 -17.74 -17.27 -10.98
N GLN A 149 -18.66 -18.23 -10.94
CA GLN A 149 -20.01 -18.04 -10.43
C GLN A 149 -19.95 -18.02 -8.89
N GLY A 150 -20.36 -16.89 -8.32
CA GLY A 150 -20.45 -16.70 -6.88
C GLY A 150 -21.60 -17.50 -6.25
N ASN A 151 -21.27 -18.12 -5.12
CA ASN A 151 -21.94 -17.90 -3.84
C ASN A 151 -23.41 -18.33 -3.68
N ARG A 152 -23.65 -19.43 -2.93
CA ARG A 152 -24.45 -19.44 -1.69
C ARG A 152 -24.56 -20.88 -1.13
N LYS A 153 -23.78 -21.18 -0.10
CA LYS A 153 -24.19 -22.13 0.94
C LYS A 153 -25.01 -21.35 1.96
N ASN A 154 -26.29 -21.69 2.13
CA ASN A 154 -27.06 -21.40 3.33
C ASN A 154 -27.79 -22.69 3.73
N GLY A 155 -27.57 -23.11 4.97
CA GLY A 155 -28.08 -24.37 5.51
C GLY A 155 -29.41 -24.23 6.25
N SER A 156 -30.00 -25.38 6.58
CA SER A 156 -31.01 -25.71 7.61
C SER A 156 -31.77 -26.94 7.08
N GLY A 157 -32.17 -27.98 7.81
CA GLY A 157 -32.04 -28.40 9.19
C GLY A 157 -32.78 -29.76 9.30
N LYS A 158 -32.32 -30.63 10.20
CA LYS A 158 -33.05 -31.74 10.87
C LYS A 158 -34.30 -32.36 10.20
N LYS A 159 -34.26 -33.69 9.93
CA LYS A 159 -34.95 -34.76 10.72
C LYS A 159 -34.86 -36.14 10.03
N LYS A 160 -34.48 -37.16 10.84
CA LYS A 160 -35.04 -38.53 10.97
C LYS A 160 -35.90 -39.04 9.79
N LYS A 161 -35.70 -40.26 9.25
CA LYS A 161 -35.79 -41.56 9.95
C LYS A 161 -35.26 -42.69 9.05
N LYS A 162 -34.65 -43.69 9.69
CA LYS A 162 -34.53 -45.08 9.20
C LYS A 162 -35.92 -45.68 8.96
N LYS A 163 -36.12 -46.36 7.85
CA LYS A 163 -36.30 -47.82 7.77
C LYS A 163 -36.15 -48.25 6.32
#